data_AF-A0A959B542-F1
#
_entry.id   AF-A0A959B542-F1
#
_cell.length_a   1.000
_cell.length_b   1.000
_cell.length_c   1.000
_cell.angle_alpha   90.00
_cell.angle_beta   90.00
_cell.angle_gamma   90.00
#
_symmetry.space_group_name_H-M   'P 1'
#
loop_
_entity.id
_entity.type
_entity.pdbx_description
1 polymer ?
#
loop_
_entity_poly.entity_id
_entity_poly.type
_entity_poly.pdbx_seq_one_letter_code
_entity_poly.pdbx_strand_id
1 'polypeptide(L)' 'MEEQILETWRIHQRITLMLIENIPDEALGATLSTRAARDIARQLAHVHMVRSARLESFYFFPTFIA' A
#
# COMPACT_ATOMS: atom_id res chain seq x y z
N MET A 1 -22.82 1.29 6.11
CA MET A 1 -21.62 2.14 5.95
C MET A 1 -20.36 1.42 6.45
N GLU A 2 -20.29 1.00 7.71
CA GLU A 2 -19.13 0.26 8.24
C GLU A 2 -18.81 -1.01 7.44
N GLU A 3 -19.81 -1.87 7.23
CA GLU A 3 -19.63 -3.10 6.44
C GLU A 3 -19.14 -2.83 5.01
N GLN A 4 -19.60 -1.75 4.40
CA GLN A 4 -19.17 -1.35 3.05
C GLN A 4 -17.69 -0.94 3.06
N ILE A 5 -17.25 -0.19 4.08
CA ILE A 5 -15.84 0.19 4.24
C ILE A 5 -14.97 -1.06 4.44
N LEU A 6 -15.40 -1.99 5.29
CA LEU A 6 -14.68 -3.24 5.53
C LEU A 6 -14.61 -4.11 4.27
N GLU A 7 -15.68 -4.18 3.51
CA GLU A 7 -15.72 -4.96 2.27
C GLU A 7 -14.82 -4.34 1.20
N THR A 8 -14.89 -3.02 0.99
CA THR A 8 -13.97 -2.31 0.09
C THR A 8 -12.52 -2.55 0.49
N TRP A 9 -12.21 -2.49 1.78
CA TRP A 9 -10.86 -2.78 2.28
C TRP A 9 -10.39 -4.20 1.93
N ARG A 10 -11.23 -5.21 2.16
CA ARG A 10 -10.91 -6.62 1.86
C ARG A 10 -10.70 -6.86 0.37
N ILE A 11 -11.53 -6.25 -0.48
CA ILE A 11 -11.38 -6.32 -1.95
C ILE A 11 -10.03 -5.74 -2.36
N HIS A 12 -9.70 -4.54 -1.85
CA HIS A 12 -8.42 -3.89 -2.16
C HIS A 12 -7.23 -4.72 -1.67
N GLN A 13 -7.32 -5.31 -0.49
CA GLN A 13 -6.27 -6.19 0.05
C GLN A 13 -6.06 -7.42 -0.84
N ARG A 14 -7.14 -8.08 -1.26
CA ARG A 14 -7.06 -9.24 -2.17
C ARG A 14 -6.39 -8.89 -3.50
N ILE A 15 -6.76 -7.76 -4.09
CA ILE A 15 -6.14 -7.29 -5.35
C ILE A 15 -4.66 -6.96 -5.14
N THR A 16 -4.31 -6.29 -4.03
CA THR A 16 -2.90 -6.00 -3.71
C THR A 16 -2.09 -7.29 -3.56
N LEU A 17 -2.60 -8.31 -2.87
CA LEU A 17 -1.91 -9.59 -2.70
C LEU A 17 -1.76 -10.32 -4.04
N MET A 18 -2.83 -10.41 -4.83
CA MET A 18 -2.78 -10.98 -6.18
C MET A 18 -1.72 -10.27 -7.04
N LEU A 19 -1.61 -8.94 -6.96
CA LEU A 19 -0.59 -8.19 -7.68
C LEU A 19 0.82 -8.55 -7.20
N ILE A 20 1.06 -8.57 -5.89
CA ILE A 20 2.38 -8.90 -5.32
C ILE A 20 2.81 -10.32 -5.69
N GLU A 21 1.90 -11.28 -5.70
CA GLU A 21 2.18 -12.68 -6.04
C GLU A 21 2.51 -12.89 -7.53
N ASN A 22 2.10 -11.96 -8.40
CA ASN A 22 2.20 -12.15 -9.86
C ASN A 22 3.06 -11.09 -10.55
N ILE A 23 3.55 -10.07 -9.84
CA ILE A 23 4.47 -9.09 -10.40
C ILE A 23 5.89 -9.69 -10.48
N PRO A 24 6.56 -9.64 -11.64
CA PRO A 24 7.93 -10.11 -11.73
C PRO A 24 8.88 -9.15 -11.00
N ASP A 25 9.96 -9.70 -10.42
CA ASP A 25 10.89 -8.94 -9.57
C ASP A 25 11.50 -7.73 -10.32
N GLU A 26 11.79 -7.87 -11.61
CA GLU A 26 12.32 -6.77 -12.43
C GLU A 26 11.35 -5.60 -12.57
N ALA A 27 10.04 -5.84 -12.49
CA ALA A 27 9.03 -4.80 -12.56
C ALA A 27 8.94 -4.00 -11.25
N LEU A 28 9.43 -4.53 -10.12
CA LEU A 28 9.41 -3.83 -8.83
C LEU A 28 10.19 -2.52 -8.85
N GLY A 29 11.26 -2.44 -9.66
CA GLY A 29 12.06 -1.23 -9.86
C GLY A 29 11.50 -0.25 -10.91
N ALA A 30 10.39 -0.58 -11.57
CA ALA A 30 9.82 0.27 -12.61
C ALA A 30 9.23 1.56 -12.02
N THR A 31 9.44 2.67 -12.72
CA THR A 31 8.80 3.95 -12.42
C THR A 31 8.55 4.71 -13.72
N LEU A 32 7.37 5.33 -13.84
CA LEU A 32 7.06 6.24 -14.94
C LEU A 32 7.48 7.69 -14.62
N SER A 33 7.97 7.94 -13.41
CA SER A 33 8.35 9.28 -13.00
C SER A 33 9.76 9.62 -13.45
N THR A 34 9.88 10.74 -14.16
CA THR A 34 11.15 11.38 -14.50
C THR A 34 11.68 12.29 -13.39
N ARG A 35 10.91 12.45 -12.30
CA ARG A 35 11.19 13.38 -11.19
C ARG A 35 11.38 12.67 -9.84
N ALA A 36 11.95 11.47 -9.86
CA ALA A 36 12.26 10.68 -8.65
C ALA A 36 11.05 10.23 -7.80
N ALA A 37 9.90 9.92 -8.43
CA ALA A 37 8.82 9.27 -7.68
C ALA A 37 9.16 7.81 -7.35
N ARG A 38 8.48 7.28 -6.33
CA ARG A 38 8.61 5.90 -5.84
C ARG A 38 8.38 4.90 -6.97
N ASP A 39 9.27 3.90 -7.08
CA ASP A 39 9.07 2.71 -7.89
C ASP A 39 7.94 1.84 -7.32
N ILE A 40 7.54 0.82 -8.09
CA ILE A 40 6.42 -0.06 -7.71
C ILE A 40 6.65 -0.68 -6.33
N ALA A 41 7.87 -1.13 -6.01
CA ALA A 41 8.23 -1.65 -4.69
C ALA A 41 7.91 -0.65 -3.57
N ARG A 42 8.43 0.58 -3.67
CA ARG A 42 8.21 1.60 -2.63
C ARG A 42 6.75 2.04 -2.54
N GLN A 43 5.99 1.99 -3.63
CA GLN A 43 4.55 2.26 -3.59
C GLN A 43 3.79 1.17 -2.84
N LEU A 44 4.04 -0.11 -3.14
CA LEU A 44 3.40 -1.24 -2.46
C LEU A 44 3.78 -1.29 -0.97
N ALA A 45 5.05 -1.07 -0.64
CA ALA A 45 5.52 -0.96 0.74
C ALA A 45 4.84 0.20 1.48
N HIS A 46 4.63 1.34 0.82
CA HIS A 46 3.93 2.47 1.42
C HIS A 46 2.46 2.14 1.73
N VAL A 47 1.76 1.45 0.82
CA VAL A 47 0.39 0.98 1.09
C VAL A 47 0.39 0.09 2.32
N HIS A 48 1.26 -0.92 2.38
CA HIS A 48 1.37 -1.80 3.56
C HIS A 48 1.62 -1.00 4.84
N MET A 49 2.59 -0.08 4.83
CA MET A 49 2.93 0.75 5.99
C MET A 49 1.76 1.62 6.46
N VAL A 50 1.02 2.27 5.54
CA VAL A 50 -0.17 3.04 5.90
C VAL A 50 -1.26 2.15 6.50
N ARG A 51 -1.46 0.93 5.98
CA ARG A 51 -2.43 -0.03 6.50
C ARG A 51 -2.06 -0.49 7.91
N SER A 52 -0.80 -0.91 8.11
CA SER A 52 -0.28 -1.34 9.41
C SER A 52 -0.33 -0.20 10.41
N ALA A 53 0.15 0.99 10.02
CA ALA A 53 0.06 2.18 10.84
C ALA A 53 -1.39 2.47 11.24
N ARG A 54 -2.39 2.38 10.34
CA ARG A 54 -3.79 2.65 10.71
C ARG A 54 -4.35 1.63 11.69
N LEU A 55 -3.93 0.36 11.60
CA LEU A 55 -4.30 -0.68 12.56
C LEU A 55 -3.64 -0.44 13.92
N GLU A 56 -2.36 -0.06 13.92
CA GLU A 56 -1.59 0.30 15.12
C GLU A 56 -2.01 1.64 15.72
N SER A 57 -2.54 2.55 14.90
CA SER A 57 -3.00 3.89 15.28
C SER A 57 -4.31 3.88 16.05
N PHE A 58 -5.01 2.75 16.09
CA PHE A 58 -5.97 2.50 17.16
C PHE A 58 -5.29 2.46 18.55
N TYR A 59 -3.95 2.53 18.63
CA TYR A 59 -3.15 2.63 19.86
C TYR A 59 -2.21 3.85 19.98
N PHE A 60 -1.74 4.54 18.92
CA PHE A 60 -1.06 5.86 19.04
C PHE A 60 -0.75 6.50 17.65
N PHE A 61 -0.86 7.83 17.51
CA PHE A 61 -0.39 8.58 16.32
C PHE A 61 0.56 9.71 16.77
N PRO A 62 1.78 9.79 16.20
CA PRO A 62 2.23 11.08 15.72
C PRO A 62 2.74 11.01 14.26
N THR A 63 2.29 12.01 13.52
CA THR A 63 2.64 12.49 12.17
C THR A 63 4.10 12.31 11.73
N PHE A 64 4.33 11.98 10.45
CA PHE A 64 4.85 12.88 9.39
C PHE A 64 5.21 12.05 8.14
N ILE A 65 4.63 12.38 6.98
CA ILE A 65 5.15 11.96 5.67
C ILE A 65 5.39 13.25 4.90
N ALA A 66 6.65 13.70 4.91
CA ALA A 66 7.20 14.57 3.88
C ALA A 66 7.62 13.71 2.67
#